data_AF-A0A820T8T4-F1
#
_entry.id   AF-A0A820T8T4-F1
#
_cell.length_a   1.000
_cell.length_b   1.000
_cell.length_c   1.000
_cell.angle_alpha   90.00
_cell.angle_beta   90.00
_cell.angle_gamma   90.00
#
_symmetry.space_group_name_H-M   'P 1'
#
loop_
_entity.id
_entity.type
_entity.pdbx_description
1 polymer ?
#
loop_
_entity_poly.entity_id
_entity_poly.type
_entity_poly.pdbx_seq_one_letter_code
_entity_poly.pdbx_strand_id
1 'polypeptide(L)'
;VIEIDNQRRQVSIKRPSTETSQGTKSTDDTHNFYFDAVYDWNSEQKNVYEQTARALVDSVLEGFNGTIFAYGQTGTGKTFTMEGKINE
;
A
#
# COMPACT_ATOMS: atom_id res chain seq x y z
N VAL A 1 -10.93 0.83 -11.55
CA VAL A 1 -9.85 -0.20 -11.56
C VAL A 1 -8.68 0.34 -10.77
N ILE A 2 -8.07 -0.50 -9.93
CA ILE A 2 -6.86 -0.15 -9.16
C ILE A 2 -5.70 -0.93 -9.79
N GLU A 3 -4.64 -0.24 -10.14
CA GLU A 3 -3.40 -0.83 -10.66
C GLU A 3 -2.26 -0.47 -9.72
N ILE A 4 -1.44 -1.46 -9.37
CA ILE A 4 -0.29 -1.30 -8.47
C ILE A 4 0.96 -1.62 -9.28
N ASP A 5 1.91 -0.67 -9.32
CA ASP A 5 3.20 -0.84 -9.94
C ASP A 5 4.29 -0.74 -8.87
N ASN A 6 4.79 -1.91 -8.45
CA ASN A 6 5.82 -2.02 -7.41
C ASN A 6 7.17 -1.42 -7.86
N GLN A 7 7.51 -1.46 -9.15
CA GLN A 7 8.77 -0.90 -9.64
C GLN A 7 8.74 0.63 -9.65
N ARG A 8 7.59 1.21 -10.01
CA ARG A 8 7.37 2.66 -10.00
C ARG A 8 6.94 3.20 -8.63
N ARG A 9 6.70 2.31 -7.67
CA ARG A 9 6.19 2.63 -6.32
C ARG A 9 4.91 3.47 -6.38
N GLN A 10 3.99 3.04 -7.25
CA GLN A 10 2.84 3.81 -7.67
C GLN A 10 1.55 3.00 -7.53
N VAL A 11 0.47 3.66 -7.10
CA VAL A 11 -0.90 3.15 -7.13
C VAL A 11 -1.73 4.07 -8.04
N SER A 12 -2.39 3.48 -9.04
CA SER A 12 -3.21 4.20 -10.02
C SER A 12 -4.66 3.81 -9.87
N ILE A 13 -5.54 4.81 -9.67
CA ILE A 13 -6.99 4.61 -9.52
C ILE A 13 -7.67 5.19 -10.75
N LYS A 14 -8.29 4.32 -11.55
CA LYS A 14 -9.05 4.69 -12.74
C LYS A 14 -10.54 4.57 -12.46
N ARG A 15 -11.29 5.66 -12.62
CA ARG A 15 -12.75 5.63 -12.50
C ARG A 15 -13.35 4.91 -13.72
N PRO A 16 -14.31 3.99 -13.53
CA PRO A 16 -15.03 3.43 -14.66
C PRO A 16 -15.84 4.55 -15.32
N SER A 17 -15.55 4.84 -16.59
CA SER A 17 -16.32 5.81 -17.37
C SER A 17 -17.73 5.27 -17.59
N THR A 18 -18.74 5.94 -17.04
CA THR A 18 -20.13 5.73 -17.48
C THR A 18 -20.27 6.32 -18.87
N GLU A 19 -20.50 5.48 -19.87
CA GLU A 19 -20.82 5.91 -21.22
C GLU A 19 -22.16 6.67 -21.23
N THR A 20 -22.09 8.00 -21.25
CA THR A 20 -23.19 8.83 -21.76
C THR A 20 -22.63 9.68 -22.89
N SER A 21 -23.19 9.45 -24.08
CA SER A 21 -22.78 10.01 -25.36
C SER A 21 -22.66 11.54 -25.38
N GLN A 22 -21.75 11.97 -26.26
CA GLN A 22 -21.55 13.32 -26.82
C GLN A 22 -20.68 14.30 -26.00
N GLY A 23 -19.38 14.25 -26.31
CA GLY A 23 -18.72 15.43 -26.86
C GLY A 23 -17.85 16.26 -25.93
N THR A 24 -16.71 15.73 -25.48
CA THR A 24 -15.38 16.38 -25.43
C THR A 24 -14.39 15.37 -24.84
N LYS A 25 -13.17 15.27 -25.36
CA LYS A 25 -12.14 14.33 -24.87
C LYS A 25 -11.86 14.60 -23.39
N SER A 26 -12.45 13.83 -22.49
CA SER A 26 -12.08 13.83 -21.08
C SER A 26 -10.72 13.15 -20.97
N THR A 27 -9.74 13.88 -20.45
CA THR A 27 -8.50 13.34 -19.94
C THR A 27 -8.81 12.10 -19.10
N ASP A 28 -8.12 11.00 -19.39
CA ASP A 28 -8.19 9.75 -18.63
C ASP A 28 -8.17 10.07 -17.13
N ASP A 29 -9.30 9.89 -16.43
CA ASP A 29 -9.51 10.31 -15.02
C ASP A 29 -8.83 9.29 -14.09
N THR A 30 -7.52 9.17 -14.30
CA THR A 30 -6.61 8.28 -13.58
C THR A 30 -5.86 9.10 -12.54
N HIS A 31 -6.05 8.76 -11.28
CA HIS A 31 -5.36 9.38 -10.16
C HIS A 31 -4.17 8.51 -9.74
N ASN A 32 -2.97 9.08 -9.81
CA ASN A 32 -1.72 8.40 -9.45
C ASN A 32 -1.23 8.86 -8.08
N PHE A 33 -0.88 7.89 -7.23
CA PHE A 33 -0.31 8.10 -5.90
C PHE A 33 1.05 7.43 -5.83
N TYR A 34 2.03 8.08 -5.19
CA TYR A 34 3.40 7.58 -5.07
C TYR A 34 3.78 7.42 -3.60
N PHE A 35 4.52 6.36 -3.29
CA PHE A 35 4.95 6.02 -1.94
C PHE A 35 6.41 5.51 -1.95
N ASP A 36 7.01 5.33 -0.77
CA ASP A 36 8.36 4.76 -0.66
C ASP A 36 8.39 3.25 -0.97
N ALA A 37 7.28 2.56 -0.70
CA ALA A 37 7.02 1.18 -1.07
C ALA A 37 5.51 0.99 -1.27
N VAL A 38 5.14 0.11 -2.21
CA VAL A 38 3.75 -0.30 -2.44
C VAL A 38 3.71 -1.82 -2.49
N TYR A 39 2.60 -2.40 -2.02
CA TYR A 39 2.42 -3.84 -1.87
C TYR A 39 1.10 -4.24 -2.52
N ASP A 40 1.13 -5.23 -3.39
CA ASP A 40 -0.05 -5.79 -4.06
C ASP A 40 -0.67 -6.94 -3.24
N TRP A 41 -1.75 -7.54 -3.75
CA TRP A 41 -2.44 -8.64 -3.07
C TRP A 41 -1.62 -9.94 -3.01
N ASN A 42 -0.53 -10.05 -3.77
CA ASN A 42 0.36 -11.22 -3.75
C ASN A 42 1.51 -11.04 -2.73
N SER A 43 1.60 -9.88 -2.10
CA SER A 43 2.68 -9.56 -1.17
C SER A 43 2.52 -10.34 0.14
N GLU A 44 3.53 -11.14 0.48
CA GLU A 44 3.58 -11.90 1.73
C GLU A 44 3.98 -11.02 2.92
N GLN A 45 3.49 -11.37 4.13
CA GLN A 45 3.80 -10.68 5.38
C GLN A 45 5.31 -10.53 5.62
N LYS A 46 6.08 -11.58 5.29
CA LYS A 46 7.54 -11.56 5.41
C LYS A 46 8.15 -10.45 4.53
N ASN A 47 7.68 -10.30 3.30
CA ASN A 47 8.22 -9.30 2.37
C ASN A 47 7.95 -7.88 2.88
N VAL A 48 6.76 -7.63 3.43
CA VAL A 48 6.41 -6.33 4.05
C VAL A 48 7.30 -6.03 5.26
N TYR A 49 7.55 -7.02 6.12
CA TYR A 49 8.44 -6.86 7.28
C TYR A 49 9.88 -6.54 6.85
N GLU A 50 10.44 -7.32 5.93
CA GLU A 50 11.82 -7.15 5.45
C GLU A 50 12.05 -5.78 4.82
N GLN A 51 11.07 -5.28 4.05
CA GLN A 51 11.20 -3.99 3.36
C GLN A 51 10.85 -2.77 4.23
N THR A 52 9.98 -2.91 5.24
CA THR A 52 9.47 -1.76 6.01
C THR A 52 10.01 -1.69 7.43
N ALA A 53 10.05 -2.82 8.14
CA ALA A 53 10.25 -2.84 9.59
C ALA A 53 11.66 -3.28 10.00
N ARG A 54 12.32 -4.13 9.20
CA ARG A 54 13.61 -4.73 9.57
C ARG A 54 14.69 -3.70 9.90
N ALA A 55 14.91 -2.73 9.02
CA ALA A 55 15.92 -1.69 9.24
C ALA A 55 15.63 -0.83 10.49
N LEU A 56 14.34 -0.67 10.83
CA LEU A 56 13.94 0.01 12.07
C LEU A 56 14.28 -0.84 13.30
N VAL A 57 14.02 -2.15 13.25
CA VAL A 57 14.37 -3.08 14.34
C VAL A 57 15.87 -3.06 14.58
N ASP A 58 16.69 -3.10 13.53
CA ASP A 58 18.15 -3.00 13.64
C ASP A 58 18.56 -1.69 14.32
N SER A 59 17.99 -0.56 13.91
CA SER A 59 18.21 0.74 14.57
C SER A 59 17.81 0.73 16.06
N VAL A 60 16.73 0.05 16.41
CA VAL A 60 16.29 -0.08 17.81
C VAL A 60 17.31 -0.86 18.65
N LEU A 61 17.91 -1.90 18.08
CA LEU A 61 18.97 -2.68 18.75
C LEU A 61 20.25 -1.86 18.95
N GLU A 62 20.49 -0.83 18.13
CA GLU A 62 21.58 0.14 18.30
C GLU A 62 21.28 1.23 19.35
N GLY A 63 20.09 1.22 19.95
CA GLY A 63 19.70 2.15 21.02
C GLY A 63 18.88 3.35 20.55
N PHE A 64 18.38 3.36 19.32
CA PHE A 64 17.46 4.38 18.83
C PHE A 64 16.00 4.03 19.14
N ASN A 65 15.15 5.04 19.28
CA ASN A 65 13.71 4.83 19.40
C ASN A 65 13.08 4.63 18.01
N GLY A 66 12.29 3.58 17.85
CA GLY A 66 11.52 3.31 16.63
C GLY A 66 10.02 3.33 16.88
N THR A 67 9.24 3.77 15.89
CA THR A 67 7.76 3.76 15.96
C THR A 67 7.16 3.43 14.60
N ILE A 68 6.22 2.49 14.56
CA ILE A 68 5.48 2.10 13.35
C ILE A 68 3.99 2.36 13.59
N PHE A 69 3.34 3.00 12.63
CA PHE A 69 1.90 3.20 12.63
C PHE A 69 1.26 2.40 11.50
N ALA A 70 0.24 1.61 11.83
CA ALA A 70 -0.68 1.04 10.86
C ALA A 70 -1.94 1.91 10.78
N TYR A 71 -2.23 2.46 9.60
CA TYR A 71 -3.37 3.36 9.38
C TYR A 71 -4.26 2.86 8.24
N GLY A 72 -5.57 3.08 8.35
CA GLY A 72 -6.58 2.61 7.40
C GLY A 72 -7.93 2.38 8.06
N GLN A 73 -8.97 2.12 7.26
CA GLN A 73 -10.33 1.83 7.75
C GLN A 73 -10.38 0.49 8.51
N THR A 74 -11.40 0.27 9.35
CA THR A 74 -11.66 -1.04 9.96
C THR A 74 -11.82 -2.12 8.88
N GLY A 75 -11.23 -3.29 9.10
CA GLY A 75 -11.27 -4.42 8.15
C GLY A 75 -10.20 -4.39 7.05
N THR A 76 -9.35 -3.35 6.95
CA THR A 76 -8.33 -3.24 5.88
C THR A 76 -6.98 -3.88 6.24
N GLY A 77 -6.94 -4.75 7.25
CA GLY A 77 -5.74 -5.53 7.55
C GLY A 77 -4.71 -4.90 8.50
N LYS A 78 -4.96 -3.74 9.14
CA LYS A 78 -4.01 -3.13 10.11
C LYS A 78 -3.49 -4.11 11.18
N THR A 79 -4.39 -4.79 11.88
CA THR A 79 -4.05 -5.79 12.90
C THR A 79 -3.31 -6.97 12.29
N PHE A 80 -3.74 -7.44 11.12
CA PHE A 80 -3.07 -8.51 10.40
C PHE A 80 -1.62 -8.13 10.00
N THR A 81 -1.39 -6.90 9.53
CA THR A 81 -0.05 -6.42 9.19
C THR A 81 0.86 -6.33 10.42
N MET A 82 0.34 -5.89 11.57
CA MET A 82 1.14 -5.70 12.80
C MET A 82 1.35 -6.99 13.61
N GLU A 83 0.33 -7.83 13.72
CA GLU A 83 0.31 -8.99 14.63
C GLU A 83 0.27 -10.33 13.87
N GLY A 84 0.04 -10.31 12.56
CA GLY A 84 -0.12 -11.52 11.76
C GLY A 84 -1.49 -12.19 11.95
N LYS A 85 -1.55 -13.50 11.70
CA LYS A 85 -2.74 -14.30 12.02
C LYS A 85 -2.78 -14.57 13.51
N ILE A 86 -3.79 -14.03 14.17
CA ILE A 86 -4.10 -14.33 15.57
C ILE A 86 -4.88 -15.65 15.56
N ASN A 87 -4.29 -16.74 16.08
CA ASN A 87 -4.84 -18.12 16.18
C ASN A 87 -4.53 -19.11 15.03
N GLU A 88 -3.25 -19.37 14.76
CA GLU A 88 -2.84 -20.69 14.24
C GLU A 88 -2.41 -21.60 15.39
#